data_AF-A0A9E3EWG7-F1
#
_entry.id   AF-A0A9E3EWG7-F1
#
_cell.length_a   1.000
_cell.length_b   1.000
_cell.length_c   1.000
_cell.angle_alpha   90.00
_cell.angle_beta   90.00
_cell.angle_gamma   90.00
#
_symmetry.space_group_name_H-M   'P 1'
#
loop_
_entity.id
_entity.type
_entity.pdbx_description
1 polymer ?
#
loop_
_entity_poly.entity_id
_entity_poly.type
_entity_poly.pdbx_seq_one_letter_code
_entity_poly.pdbx_strand_id
1 'polypeptide(L)'
;MSSGDAALVQAGRPPRPEPPVSFFEFWPRWLFYGPVVAHCAALGLRYLSPVLLTAANPRIASGGLCGESKTSILDQVGGEERALLARYTTVCVAGTAEDLAAAERAMAAAGLAYPVVAKPDIGCNGTGVRVARGPAALASYL
;
A
#
# COMPACT_ATOMS: atom_id res chain seq x y z
N MET A 1 11.15 20.45 -43.12
CA MET A 1 10.86 19.18 -43.84
C MET A 1 12.11 18.34 -43.68
N SER A 2 12.19 17.19 -43.02
CA SER A 2 11.24 16.16 -42.57
C SER A 2 11.81 15.63 -41.24
N SER A 3 11.07 15.61 -40.13
CA SER A 3 10.17 14.52 -39.74
C SER A 3 10.84 13.15 -39.78
N GLY A 4 11.06 12.59 -38.59
CA GLY A 4 11.64 11.28 -38.34
C GLY A 4 11.36 10.84 -36.90
N ASP A 5 10.12 11.04 -36.47
CA ASP A 5 9.56 10.54 -35.22
C ASP A 5 8.89 9.20 -35.57
N ALA A 6 9.45 8.07 -35.11
CA ALA A 6 8.80 6.77 -35.25
C ALA A 6 9.37 5.74 -34.26
N ALA A 7 8.64 5.59 -33.16
CA ALA A 7 8.29 4.29 -32.60
C ALA A 7 9.44 3.36 -32.25
N LEU A 8 9.94 3.48 -31.02
CA LEU A 8 10.34 2.29 -30.25
C LEU A 8 9.07 1.46 -30.03
N VAL A 9 8.79 0.60 -31.01
CA VAL A 9 7.78 -0.45 -30.99
C VAL A 9 7.97 -1.24 -29.69
N GLN A 10 6.97 -1.12 -28.82
CA GLN A 10 6.85 -1.89 -27.60
C GLN A 10 6.52 -3.33 -27.98
N ALA A 11 7.54 -4.06 -28.42
CA ALA A 11 7.45 -5.42 -28.89
C ALA A 11 7.00 -6.34 -27.75
N GLY A 12 5.77 -6.84 -27.86
CA GLY A 12 5.37 -8.19 -27.47
C GLY A 12 5.74 -8.65 -26.08
N ARG A 13 5.26 -7.99 -25.02
CA ARG A 13 5.15 -8.68 -23.72
C ARG A 13 4.09 -9.77 -23.89
N PRO A 14 4.41 -11.07 -23.72
CA PRO A 14 3.37 -12.10 -23.75
C PRO A 14 2.29 -11.77 -22.70
N PRO A 15 1.01 -12.07 -22.97
CA PRO A 15 -0.03 -11.90 -21.97
C PRO A 15 0.43 -12.60 -20.70
N ARG A 16 0.48 -11.87 -19.59
CA ARG A 16 0.78 -12.49 -18.30
C ARG A 16 -0.31 -13.55 -18.09
N PRO A 17 0.04 -14.79 -17.71
CA PRO A 17 -0.99 -15.72 -17.26
C PRO A 17 -1.83 -15.01 -16.20
N GLU A 18 -3.14 -15.18 -16.26
CA GLU A 18 -4.00 -14.57 -15.25
C GLU A 18 -3.46 -15.00 -13.88
N PRO A 19 -3.18 -14.03 -12.98
CA PRO A 19 -2.62 -14.37 -11.69
C PRO A 19 -3.55 -15.40 -11.05
N PRO A 20 -3.03 -16.53 -10.53
CA PRO A 20 -3.88 -17.53 -9.92
C PRO A 20 -4.62 -16.88 -8.76
N VAL A 21 -5.91 -16.62 -8.96
CA VAL A 21 -6.78 -16.11 -7.92
C VAL A 21 -7.08 -17.26 -6.98
N SER A 22 -6.60 -17.14 -5.76
CA SER A 22 -6.90 -18.12 -4.72
C SER A 22 -8.39 -18.04 -4.41
N PHE A 23 -9.11 -19.17 -4.41
CA PHE A 23 -10.52 -19.22 -4.02
C PHE A 23 -10.79 -18.58 -2.65
N PHE A 24 -9.77 -18.56 -1.78
CA PHE A 24 -9.82 -17.92 -0.46
C PHE A 24 -10.00 -16.40 -0.49
N GLU A 25 -9.66 -15.71 -1.59
CA GLU A 25 -9.80 -14.25 -1.70
C GLU A 25 -11.27 -13.80 -1.65
N PHE A 26 -12.19 -14.65 -2.08
CA PHE A 26 -13.62 -14.35 -2.15
C PHE A 26 -14.44 -14.90 -0.98
N TRP A 27 -13.78 -15.49 0.03
CA TRP A 27 -14.49 -16.06 1.15
C TRP A 27 -15.23 -14.99 1.97
N PRO A 28 -16.41 -15.31 2.52
CA PRO A 28 -17.08 -14.42 3.44
C PRO A 28 -16.15 -14.04 4.59
N ARG A 29 -16.00 -12.73 4.85
CA ARG A 29 -15.11 -12.21 5.89
C ARG A 29 -15.33 -12.88 7.25
N TRP A 30 -16.58 -13.21 7.60
CA TRP A 30 -16.89 -13.86 8.88
C TRP A 30 -16.33 -15.28 8.98
N LEU A 31 -16.24 -16.02 7.88
CA LEU A 31 -15.69 -17.38 7.88
C LEU A 31 -14.18 -17.35 8.02
N PHE A 32 -13.53 -16.38 7.37
CA PHE A 32 -12.08 -16.21 7.43
C PHE A 32 -11.62 -15.62 8.77
N TYR A 33 -12.25 -14.54 9.23
CA TYR A 33 -11.85 -13.82 10.44
C TYR A 33 -12.53 -14.34 11.72
N GLY A 34 -13.63 -15.11 11.62
CA GLY A 34 -14.36 -15.65 12.76
C GLY A 34 -13.49 -16.47 13.73
N PRO A 35 -12.69 -17.45 13.24
CA PRO A 35 -11.76 -18.20 14.09
C PRO A 35 -10.73 -17.30 14.79
N VAL A 36 -10.23 -16.27 14.09
CA VAL A 36 -9.26 -15.31 14.65
C VAL A 36 -9.91 -14.50 15.78
N VAL A 37 -11.11 -13.96 15.57
CA VAL A 37 -11.86 -13.21 16.58
C VAL A 37 -12.18 -14.09 17.80
N ALA A 38 -12.61 -15.33 17.59
CA ALA A 38 -12.88 -16.27 18.68
C ALA A 38 -11.62 -16.59 19.50
N HIS A 39 -10.48 -16.80 18.83
CA HIS A 39 -9.21 -17.02 19.49
C HIS A 39 -8.76 -15.80 20.30
N CYS A 40 -8.82 -14.61 19.70
CA CYS A 40 -8.56 -13.33 20.35
C CYS A 40 -9.43 -13.12 21.61
N ALA A 41 -10.73 -13.43 21.52
CA ALA A 41 -11.64 -13.36 22.65
C ALA A 41 -11.29 -14.38 23.75
N ALA A 42 -10.95 -15.62 23.37
CA ALA A 42 -10.52 -16.64 24.31
C ALA A 42 -9.23 -16.25 25.05
N LEU A 43 -8.27 -15.65 24.36
CA LEU A 43 -7.05 -15.11 24.97
C LEU A 43 -7.38 -13.94 25.91
N GLY A 44 -8.21 -12.99 25.47
CA GLY A 44 -8.64 -11.86 26.31
C GLY A 44 -9.30 -12.31 27.61
N LEU A 45 -10.13 -13.36 27.55
CA LEU A 45 -10.75 -13.97 28.73
C LEU A 45 -9.73 -14.74 29.59
N ARG A 46 -8.88 -15.56 28.99
CA ARG A 46 -7.87 -16.37 29.70
C ARG A 46 -6.89 -15.51 30.49
N TYR A 47 -6.47 -14.38 29.93
CA TYR A 47 -5.54 -13.46 30.56
C TYR A 47 -6.23 -12.28 31.26
N LEU A 48 -7.57 -12.30 31.33
CA LEU A 48 -8.40 -11.26 31.96
C LEU A 48 -8.04 -9.84 31.47
N SER A 49 -7.62 -9.72 30.22
CA SER A 49 -7.15 -8.48 29.61
C SER A 49 -7.64 -8.38 28.17
N PRO A 50 -8.75 -7.64 27.93
CA PRO A 50 -9.30 -7.51 26.58
C PRO A 50 -8.39 -6.71 25.64
N VAL A 51 -7.46 -5.92 26.19
CA VAL A 51 -6.51 -5.10 25.43
C VAL A 51 -5.18 -5.81 25.16
N LEU A 52 -4.98 -7.04 25.65
CA LEU A 52 -3.71 -7.76 25.50
C LEU A 52 -3.22 -7.84 24.05
N LEU A 53 -4.15 -7.93 23.11
CA LEU A 53 -3.86 -8.02 21.67
C LEU A 53 -3.16 -6.78 21.14
N THR A 54 -3.42 -5.59 21.70
CA THR A 54 -2.77 -4.35 21.27
C THR A 54 -1.31 -4.29 21.70
N ALA A 55 -0.87 -5.15 22.63
CA ALA A 55 0.51 -5.25 23.08
C ALA A 55 1.38 -6.14 22.16
N ALA A 56 0.81 -6.83 21.17
CA ALA A 56 1.55 -7.77 20.30
C ALA A 56 2.67 -7.07 19.50
N ASN A 57 2.42 -5.83 19.06
CA ASN A 57 3.40 -5.00 18.36
C ASN A 57 3.44 -3.61 19.01
N PRO A 58 4.19 -3.40 20.11
CA PRO A 58 4.12 -2.18 20.92
C PRO A 58 4.44 -0.88 20.18
N ARG A 59 5.18 -0.97 19.07
CA ARG A 59 5.55 0.17 18.22
C ARG A 59 4.57 0.46 17.09
N ILE A 60 3.50 -0.33 16.97
CA ILE A 60 2.44 -0.16 15.97
C ILE A 60 1.17 0.23 16.69
N ALA A 61 0.47 1.24 16.16
CA ALA A 61 -0.81 1.68 16.71
C ALA A 61 -1.79 0.50 16.86
N SER A 62 -2.42 0.39 18.03
CA SER A 62 -3.34 -0.71 18.37
C SER A 62 -2.73 -2.12 18.20
N GLY A 63 -1.40 -2.26 18.26
CA GLY A 63 -0.71 -3.53 18.02
C GLY A 63 -0.81 -4.05 16.58
N GLY A 64 -1.24 -3.22 15.63
CA GLY A 64 -1.56 -3.61 14.25
C GLY A 64 -2.95 -4.19 14.05
N LEU A 65 -3.87 -3.99 15.01
CA LEU A 65 -5.23 -4.50 14.92
C LEU A 65 -6.10 -3.71 13.91
N CYS A 66 -5.95 -2.39 13.87
CA CYS A 66 -6.68 -1.51 12.98
C CYS A 66 -6.10 -0.10 12.99
N GLY A 67 -6.20 0.59 11.84
CA GLY A 67 -5.97 2.03 11.73
C GLY A 67 -4.50 2.43 11.70
N GLU A 68 -3.61 1.49 11.46
CA GLU A 68 -2.17 1.73 11.39
C GLU A 68 -1.78 2.52 10.13
N SER A 69 -0.85 3.46 10.30
CA SER A 69 -0.20 4.19 9.21
C SER A 69 0.88 3.31 8.61
N LYS A 70 0.83 3.09 7.29
CA LYS A 70 1.87 2.36 6.57
C LYS A 70 3.21 3.07 6.69
N THR A 71 3.19 4.39 6.61
CA THR A 71 4.38 5.25 6.74
C THR A 71 5.01 5.09 8.12
N SER A 72 4.21 5.16 9.18
CA SER A 72 4.69 4.96 10.55
C SER A 72 5.35 3.60 10.75
N ILE A 73 4.88 2.54 10.08
CA ILE A 73 5.51 1.21 10.15
C ILE A 73 6.81 1.17 9.34
N LEU A 74 6.79 1.67 8.10
CA LEU A 74 7.96 1.63 7.21
C LEU A 74 9.10 2.53 7.71
N ASP A 75 8.79 3.63 8.39
CA ASP A 75 9.77 4.54 9.01
C ASP A 75 10.48 3.90 10.21
N GLN A 76 9.92 2.86 10.82
CA GLN A 76 10.58 2.11 11.89
C GLN A 76 11.74 1.24 11.37
N VAL A 77 11.78 0.96 10.07
CA VAL A 77 12.85 0.20 9.44
C VAL A 77 14.02 1.15 9.18
N GLY A 78 15.02 1.08 10.04
CA GLY A 78 16.32 1.74 9.89
C GLY A 78 17.42 0.73 9.50
N GLY A 79 18.67 1.15 9.61
CA GLY A 79 19.82 0.26 9.45
C GLY A 79 20.06 -0.21 8.02
N GLU A 80 20.72 -1.36 7.89
CA GLU A 80 21.02 -1.99 6.60
C GLU A 80 19.75 -2.53 5.93
N GLU A 81 18.76 -2.92 6.73
CA GLU A 81 17.47 -3.45 6.28
C GLU A 81 16.66 -2.42 5.48
N ARG A 82 16.94 -1.13 5.66
CA ARG A 82 16.32 -0.06 4.86
C ARG A 82 16.59 -0.24 3.36
N ALA A 83 17.71 -0.83 2.98
CA ALA A 83 18.03 -1.12 1.59
C ALA A 83 17.15 -2.21 0.96
N LEU A 84 16.56 -3.09 1.78
CA LEU A 84 15.63 -4.14 1.34
C LEU A 84 14.21 -3.61 1.14
N LEU A 85 13.92 -2.42 1.67
CA LEU A 85 12.60 -1.82 1.64
C LEU A 85 12.36 -1.09 0.32
N ALA A 86 11.19 -1.32 -0.29
CA ALA A 86 10.81 -0.61 -1.51
C ALA A 86 10.75 0.89 -1.24
N ARG A 87 11.38 1.69 -2.12
CA ARG A 87 11.31 3.16 -2.03
C ARG A 87 9.86 3.62 -2.03
N TYR A 88 9.53 4.56 -1.14
CA TYR A 88 8.20 5.16 -1.03
C TYR A 88 8.34 6.62 -0.64
N THR A 89 7.27 7.36 -0.84
CA THR A 89 7.11 8.74 -0.36
C THR A 89 5.66 8.95 0.04
N THR A 90 5.41 9.96 0.86
CA THR A 90 4.08 10.36 1.29
C THR A 90 3.78 11.78 0.88
N VAL A 91 2.52 12.04 0.58
CA VAL A 91 2.04 13.35 0.17
C VAL A 91 0.70 13.57 0.86
N CYS A 92 0.54 14.71 1.51
CA CYS A 92 -0.77 15.15 1.97
C CYS A 92 -1.47 15.82 0.79
N VAL A 93 -2.68 15.35 0.48
CA VAL A 93 -3.47 15.79 -0.67
C VAL A 93 -4.56 16.73 -0.18
N ALA A 94 -4.64 17.92 -0.79
CA ALA A 94 -5.66 18.92 -0.46
C ALA A 94 -6.88 18.88 -1.41
N GLY A 95 -6.83 18.06 -2.46
CA GLY A 95 -7.82 17.99 -3.54
C GLY A 95 -7.66 19.11 -4.56
N THR A 96 -6.44 19.62 -4.74
CA THR A 96 -6.12 20.77 -5.60
C THR A 96 -5.20 20.38 -6.75
N ALA A 97 -5.15 21.22 -7.78
CA ALA A 97 -4.25 21.01 -8.92
C ALA A 97 -2.75 20.96 -8.54
N GLU A 98 -2.38 21.53 -7.39
CA GLU A 98 -1.00 21.54 -6.89
C GLU A 98 -0.55 20.18 -6.35
N ASP A 99 -1.48 19.30 -6.00
CA ASP A 99 -1.17 17.99 -5.40
C ASP A 99 -0.36 17.10 -6.34
N LEU A 100 -0.62 17.16 -7.65
CA LEU A 100 0.17 16.43 -8.64
C LEU A 100 1.62 16.92 -8.62
N ALA A 101 1.85 18.23 -8.67
CA ALA A 101 3.19 18.80 -8.69
C ALA A 101 3.93 18.55 -7.36
N ALA A 102 3.22 18.56 -6.23
CA ALA A 102 3.78 18.15 -4.95
C ALA A 102 4.17 16.67 -4.94
N ALA A 103 3.31 15.80 -5.47
CA ALA A 103 3.58 14.37 -5.56
C ALA A 103 4.75 14.04 -6.47
N GLU A 104 4.86 14.68 -7.64
CA GLU A 104 5.99 14.48 -8.57
C GLU A 104 7.31 14.94 -7.96
N ARG A 105 7.32 16.09 -7.25
CA ARG A 105 8.52 16.54 -6.51
C ARG A 105 8.92 15.55 -5.41
N ALA A 106 7.96 15.06 -4.64
CA ALA A 106 8.20 14.07 -3.59
C ALA A 106 8.70 12.73 -4.17
N MET A 107 8.17 12.31 -5.32
CA MET A 107 8.64 11.12 -6.05
C MET A 107 10.07 11.30 -6.54
N ALA A 108 10.39 12.43 -7.16
CA ALA A 108 11.74 12.73 -7.64
C ALA A 108 12.76 12.72 -6.49
N ALA A 109 12.43 13.37 -5.37
CA ALA A 109 13.28 13.37 -4.17
C ALA A 109 13.48 11.96 -3.58
N ALA A 110 12.49 11.09 -3.68
CA ALA A 110 12.56 9.69 -3.24
C ALA A 110 13.16 8.73 -4.29
N GLY A 111 13.60 9.22 -5.47
CA GLY A 111 14.13 8.37 -6.54
C GLY A 111 13.08 7.41 -7.13
N LEU A 112 11.82 7.86 -7.18
CA LEU A 112 10.70 7.13 -7.77
C LEU A 112 10.42 7.64 -9.19
N ALA A 113 10.08 6.70 -10.07
CA ALA A 113 9.65 6.99 -11.43
C ALA A 113 8.42 6.14 -11.76
N TYR A 114 7.64 6.55 -12.76
CA TYR A 114 6.51 5.77 -13.23
C TYR A 114 6.95 4.41 -13.80
N PRO A 115 6.13 3.35 -13.67
CA PRO A 115 4.85 3.31 -12.94
C PRO A 115 5.03 3.26 -11.41
N VAL A 116 4.12 3.88 -10.67
CA VAL A 116 4.09 3.86 -9.20
C VAL A 116 2.78 3.28 -8.66
N VAL A 117 2.82 2.71 -7.47
CA VAL A 117 1.62 2.26 -6.74
C VAL A 117 1.20 3.37 -5.77
N ALA A 118 0.05 3.97 -6.03
CA ALA A 118 -0.57 4.94 -5.14
C ALA A 118 -1.54 4.22 -4.19
N LYS A 119 -1.47 4.54 -2.91
CA LYS A 119 -2.33 3.94 -1.87
C LYS A 119 -2.53 4.94 -0.72
N PRO A 120 -3.67 4.90 -0.02
CA PRO A 120 -3.85 5.71 1.18
C PRO A 120 -2.92 5.22 2.30
N ASP A 121 -2.47 6.12 3.16
CA ASP A 121 -1.56 5.79 4.26
C ASP A 121 -2.21 4.84 5.28
N ILE A 122 -3.42 5.16 5.71
CA ILE A 122 -4.30 4.28 6.47
C ILE A 122 -5.28 3.64 5.47
N GLY A 123 -5.34 2.30 5.42
CA GLY A 123 -6.20 1.62 4.44
C GLY A 123 -6.80 0.33 4.97
N CYS A 124 -7.93 -0.07 4.39
CA CYS A 124 -8.64 -1.30 4.72
C CYS A 124 -8.72 -2.19 3.48
N ASN A 125 -8.19 -3.42 3.55
CA ASN A 125 -8.36 -4.47 2.54
C ASN A 125 -8.06 -4.04 1.09
N GLY A 126 -6.94 -3.34 0.85
CA GLY A 126 -6.52 -2.93 -0.50
C GLY A 126 -7.37 -1.82 -1.14
N THR A 127 -8.35 -1.28 -0.42
CA THR A 127 -9.18 -0.16 -0.89
C THR A 127 -8.29 1.06 -1.20
N GLY A 128 -8.51 1.66 -2.37
CA GLY A 128 -7.76 2.83 -2.80
C GLY A 128 -6.33 2.52 -3.26
N VAL A 129 -5.97 1.27 -3.55
CA VAL A 129 -4.68 0.97 -4.20
C VAL A 129 -4.84 1.06 -5.72
N ARG A 130 -4.03 1.89 -6.40
CA ARG A 130 -4.00 2.00 -7.87
C ARG A 130 -2.58 2.05 -8.41
N VAL A 131 -2.37 1.49 -9.60
CA VAL A 131 -1.10 1.63 -10.33
C VAL A 131 -1.19 2.83 -11.26
N ALA A 132 -0.51 3.92 -10.92
CA ALA A 132 -0.37 5.09 -11.78
C ALA A 132 0.79 4.87 -12.76
N ARG A 133 0.47 4.76 -14.06
CA ARG A 133 1.47 4.54 -15.11
C ARG A 133 2.04 5.83 -15.72
N GLY A 134 1.55 6.98 -15.28
CA GLY A 134 2.00 8.30 -15.72
C GLY A 134 1.29 9.42 -14.98
N PRO A 135 1.60 10.69 -15.31
CA PRO A 135 1.08 11.87 -14.60
C PRO A 135 -0.44 11.95 -14.58
N ALA A 136 -1.10 11.74 -15.72
CA ALA A 136 -2.55 11.78 -15.82
C ALA A 136 -3.24 10.72 -14.94
N ALA A 137 -2.67 9.52 -14.86
CA ALA A 137 -3.20 8.45 -14.00
C ALA A 137 -2.99 8.76 -12.50
N LEU A 138 -1.91 9.45 -12.15
CA LEU A 138 -1.66 9.91 -10.79
C LEU A 138 -2.62 11.05 -10.42
N ALA A 139 -2.80 12.03 -11.28
CA ALA A 139 -3.75 13.13 -11.08
C ALA A 139 -5.20 12.65 -10.91
N SER A 140 -5.61 11.60 -11.63
CA SER A 140 -6.94 11.01 -11.45
C SER A 140 -7.09 10.22 -10.14
N TYR A 141 -5.99 9.91 -9.46
CA TYR A 141 -6.00 9.20 -8.18
C TYR A 141 -5.99 10.14 -6.98
N LEU A 142 -5.22 11.23 -7.07
CA LEU A 142 -5.16 12.32 -6.08
C LEU A 142 -6.51 13.04 -5.98
#